data_AF-A6NQF1-F1
#
_entry.id   AF-A6NQF1-F1
#
_cell.length_a   1.000
_cell.length_b   1.000
_cell.length_c   1.000
_cell.angle_alpha   90.00
_cell.angle_beta   90.00
_cell.angle_gamma   90.00
#
_symmetry.space_group_name_H-M   'P 1'
#
loop_
_entity.id
_entity.type
_entity.pdbx_description
1 polymer ?
#
loop_
_entity_poly.entity_id
_entity_poly.type
_entity_poly.pdbx_seq_one_letter_code
_entity_poly.pdbx_strand_id
1 'polypeptide(L)'
;MEKAGARQAFSAALERVLRDRILPDGTDYSAGAELYPNTEENQFAVCDVDGDGAEELILLYNNIMMAGVRGFVYSWDEETGAVGVQLEGMPRLVFYESGAVESLAAHNQRMMSGTFWPYSIYRYDSYLDTYLDVGSVYAWSREALENGYPEEADTSGTGTVYYIATDGGDSTEPLDASVYEAWRYVYVRDGRQIQPEYLSLTEENIRCLLEE
;
A
#
# COMPACT_ATOMS: atom_id res chain seq x y z
N MET A 1 -22.23 -2.69 -16.02
CA MET A 1 -21.68 -3.51 -17.12
C MET A 1 -20.17 -3.55 -16.97
N GLU A 2 -19.54 -2.38 -16.82
CA GLU A 2 -18.14 -2.16 -16.40
C GLU A 2 -17.71 -2.99 -15.17
N LYS A 3 -18.40 -2.85 -14.01
CA LYS A 3 -18.10 -3.66 -12.80
C LYS A 3 -18.11 -5.18 -13.02
N ALA A 4 -19.04 -5.67 -13.85
CA ALA A 4 -19.11 -7.10 -14.14
C ALA A 4 -17.94 -7.56 -15.04
N GLY A 5 -17.42 -6.69 -15.91
CA GLY A 5 -16.22 -6.93 -16.71
C GLY A 5 -14.96 -6.95 -15.85
N ALA A 6 -14.80 -5.95 -14.96
CA ALA A 6 -13.68 -5.86 -14.03
C ALA A 6 -13.57 -7.11 -13.13
N ARG A 7 -14.67 -7.48 -12.47
CA ARG A 7 -14.70 -8.67 -11.59
C ARG A 7 -14.41 -9.97 -12.33
N GLN A 8 -14.84 -10.10 -13.60
CA GLN A 8 -14.47 -11.25 -14.43
C GLN A 8 -12.97 -11.29 -14.72
N ALA A 9 -12.37 -10.14 -15.08
CA ALA A 9 -10.94 -10.04 -15.35
C ALA A 9 -10.11 -10.32 -14.08
N PHE A 10 -10.51 -9.75 -12.93
CA PHE A 10 -9.87 -9.99 -11.64
C PHE A 10 -10.01 -11.44 -11.20
N SER A 11 -11.18 -12.06 -11.35
CA SER A 11 -11.37 -13.48 -11.06
C SER A 11 -10.40 -14.34 -11.88
N ALA A 12 -10.32 -14.11 -13.20
CA ALA A 12 -9.40 -14.86 -14.07
C ALA A 12 -7.92 -14.64 -13.69
N ALA A 13 -7.55 -13.40 -13.32
CA ALA A 13 -6.21 -13.09 -12.87
C ALA A 13 -5.87 -13.80 -11.55
N LEU A 14 -6.78 -13.79 -10.57
CA LEU A 14 -6.60 -14.47 -9.28
C LEU A 14 -6.54 -16.00 -9.42
N GLU A 15 -7.31 -16.59 -10.33
CA GLU A 15 -7.18 -18.03 -10.65
C GLU A 15 -5.78 -18.37 -11.15
N ARG A 16 -5.21 -17.51 -12.00
CA ARG A 16 -3.85 -17.66 -12.52
C ARG A 16 -2.80 -17.48 -11.42
N VAL A 17 -3.00 -16.53 -10.50
CA VAL A 17 -2.15 -16.38 -9.31
C VAL A 17 -2.17 -17.64 -8.46
N LEU A 18 -3.36 -18.20 -8.22
CA LEU A 18 -3.54 -19.37 -7.37
C LEU A 18 -2.92 -20.63 -7.99
N ARG A 19 -3.13 -20.86 -9.28
CA ARG A 19 -2.72 -22.10 -9.98
C ARG A 19 -1.29 -22.05 -10.47
N ASP A 20 -0.91 -20.95 -11.11
CA ASP A 20 0.33 -20.85 -11.87
C ASP A 20 1.38 -19.97 -11.19
N ARG A 21 0.99 -19.25 -10.11
CA ARG A 21 1.83 -18.26 -9.42
C ARG A 21 2.28 -17.12 -10.33
N ILE A 22 1.43 -16.78 -11.30
CA ILE A 22 1.66 -15.64 -12.19
C ILE A 22 0.76 -14.51 -11.75
N LEU A 23 1.36 -13.37 -11.41
CA LEU A 23 0.66 -12.16 -11.03
C LEU A 23 -0.13 -11.55 -12.20
N PRO A 24 -1.13 -10.69 -11.94
CA PRO A 24 -1.92 -10.05 -13.00
C PRO A 24 -1.08 -9.27 -14.03
N ASP A 25 0.06 -8.71 -13.62
CA ASP A 25 1.03 -8.04 -14.50
C ASP A 25 1.88 -9.00 -15.36
N GLY A 26 1.75 -10.32 -15.16
CA GLY A 26 2.50 -11.36 -15.84
C GLY A 26 3.79 -11.78 -15.12
N THR A 27 4.12 -11.19 -13.97
CA THR A 27 5.30 -11.58 -13.18
C THR A 27 5.17 -13.04 -12.69
N ASP A 28 6.16 -13.86 -13.00
CA ASP A 28 6.15 -15.30 -12.75
C ASP A 28 6.94 -15.68 -11.48
N TYR A 29 6.22 -16.20 -10.48
CA TYR A 29 6.79 -16.72 -9.22
C TYR A 29 6.74 -18.26 -9.11
N SER A 30 6.45 -18.98 -10.20
CA SER A 30 6.30 -20.44 -10.22
C SER A 30 7.55 -21.19 -9.75
N ALA A 31 8.74 -20.65 -10.01
CA ALA A 31 10.01 -21.23 -9.57
C ALA A 31 10.13 -21.35 -8.03
N GLY A 32 9.40 -20.54 -7.27
CA GLY A 32 9.35 -20.60 -5.80
C GLY A 32 8.28 -21.52 -5.24
N ALA A 33 7.39 -22.07 -6.07
CA ALA A 33 6.18 -22.77 -5.61
C ALA A 33 6.47 -24.04 -4.79
N GLU A 34 7.55 -24.77 -5.10
CA GLU A 34 7.94 -25.97 -4.34
C GLU A 34 8.48 -25.64 -2.94
N LEU A 35 9.12 -24.47 -2.80
CA LEU A 35 9.70 -24.01 -1.53
C LEU A 35 8.64 -23.41 -0.61
N TYR A 36 7.60 -22.82 -1.20
CA TYR A 36 6.53 -22.14 -0.46
C TYR A 36 5.14 -22.55 -1.00
N PRO A 37 4.70 -23.79 -0.70
CA PRO A 37 3.47 -24.32 -1.28
C PRO A 37 2.21 -23.63 -0.75
N ASN A 38 2.27 -22.96 0.40
CA ASN A 38 1.09 -22.46 1.09
C ASN A 38 0.58 -21.11 0.54
N THR A 39 -0.54 -21.08 -0.18
CA THR A 39 -1.19 -19.85 -0.65
C THR A 39 -2.17 -19.24 0.36
N GLU A 40 -2.47 -19.89 1.47
CA GLU A 40 -3.55 -19.50 2.39
C GLU A 40 -3.31 -18.13 3.06
N GLU A 41 -2.06 -17.68 3.12
CA GLU A 41 -1.68 -16.37 3.67
C GLU A 41 -1.87 -15.22 2.65
N ASN A 42 -2.10 -15.54 1.38
CA ASN A 42 -2.42 -14.54 0.38
C ASN A 42 -3.89 -14.12 0.53
N GLN A 43 -4.13 -12.82 0.45
CA GLN A 43 -5.46 -12.24 0.56
C GLN A 43 -5.71 -11.29 -0.58
N PHE A 44 -6.98 -11.09 -0.93
CA PHE A 44 -7.38 -10.12 -1.91
C PHE A 44 -8.66 -9.40 -1.49
N ALA A 45 -8.90 -8.23 -2.04
CA ALA A 45 -10.16 -7.49 -1.92
C ALA A 45 -10.46 -6.80 -3.25
N VAL A 46 -11.74 -6.53 -3.53
CA VAL A 46 -12.17 -5.78 -4.72
C VAL A 46 -13.10 -4.66 -4.28
N CYS A 47 -12.67 -3.41 -4.43
CA CYS A 47 -13.47 -2.23 -4.14
C CYS A 47 -12.83 -0.97 -4.75
N ASP A 48 -13.63 0.08 -4.91
CA ASP A 48 -13.16 1.44 -5.25
C ASP A 48 -12.35 2.02 -4.08
N VAL A 49 -11.04 2.18 -4.27
CA VAL A 49 -10.13 2.70 -3.23
C VAL A 49 -9.53 4.07 -3.52
N ASP A 50 -9.55 4.52 -4.76
CA ASP A 50 -9.08 5.86 -5.13
C ASP A 50 -10.23 6.88 -5.30
N GLY A 51 -11.48 6.42 -5.35
CA GLY A 51 -12.68 7.23 -5.43
C GLY A 51 -13.06 7.65 -6.85
N ASP A 52 -12.50 7.01 -7.89
CA ASP A 52 -12.80 7.31 -9.28
C ASP A 52 -14.12 6.65 -9.79
N GLY A 53 -14.66 5.70 -9.02
CA GLY A 53 -15.90 4.98 -9.31
C GLY A 53 -15.72 3.59 -9.95
N ALA A 54 -14.49 3.25 -10.38
CA ALA A 54 -14.09 1.91 -10.79
C ALA A 54 -13.80 1.05 -9.55
N GLU A 55 -13.64 -0.27 -9.74
CA GLU A 55 -13.21 -1.16 -8.67
C GLU A 55 -11.79 -1.62 -8.94
N GLU A 56 -10.94 -1.57 -7.92
CA GLU A 56 -9.57 -2.05 -8.01
C GLU A 56 -9.47 -3.43 -7.37
N LEU A 57 -8.55 -4.25 -7.89
CA LEU A 57 -8.12 -5.47 -7.22
C LEU A 57 -6.94 -5.15 -6.29
N ILE A 58 -7.13 -5.36 -5.00
CA ILE A 58 -6.05 -5.34 -4.01
C ILE A 58 -5.57 -6.78 -3.83
N LEU A 59 -4.27 -7.01 -3.97
CA LEU A 59 -3.65 -8.32 -3.73
C LEU A 59 -2.54 -8.20 -2.70
N LEU A 60 -2.72 -8.86 -1.55
CA LEU A 60 -1.68 -9.05 -0.54
C LEU A 60 -1.01 -10.39 -0.80
N TYR A 61 0.12 -10.35 -1.50
CA TYR A 61 0.90 -11.53 -1.86
C TYR A 61 1.97 -11.76 -0.79
N ASN A 62 1.64 -12.59 0.20
CA ASN A 62 2.47 -12.89 1.36
C ASN A 62 3.31 -14.16 1.20
N ASN A 63 3.16 -14.89 0.09
CA ASN A 63 3.77 -16.21 -0.11
C ASN A 63 5.13 -16.20 -0.85
N ILE A 64 6.16 -15.59 -0.26
CA ILE A 64 7.57 -15.79 -0.65
C ILE A 64 8.43 -15.39 0.55
N MET A 65 9.71 -15.80 0.61
CA MET A 65 10.71 -15.31 1.59
C MET A 65 10.42 -13.85 2.01
N MET A 66 10.67 -13.43 3.26
CA MET A 66 10.41 -12.04 3.73
C MET A 66 10.71 -10.90 2.73
N ALA A 67 11.65 -11.07 1.79
CA ALA A 67 11.96 -10.16 0.68
C ALA A 67 10.91 -10.07 -0.46
N GLY A 68 10.00 -11.02 -0.60
CA GLY A 68 9.01 -11.15 -1.68
C GLY A 68 7.58 -10.77 -1.29
N VAL A 69 7.35 -10.47 -0.02
CA VAL A 69 6.04 -10.04 0.47
C VAL A 69 5.69 -8.69 -0.19
N ARG A 70 4.56 -8.62 -0.91
CA ARG A 70 4.13 -7.43 -1.68
C ARG A 70 2.64 -7.18 -1.53
N GLY A 71 2.28 -5.90 -1.55
CA GLY A 71 0.91 -5.43 -1.71
C GLY A 71 0.77 -4.77 -3.08
N PHE A 72 -0.30 -5.09 -3.79
CA PHE A 72 -0.59 -4.52 -5.10
C PHE A 72 -1.99 -3.91 -5.12
N VAL A 73 -2.14 -2.86 -5.91
CA VAL A 73 -3.43 -2.33 -6.37
C VAL A 73 -3.43 -2.40 -7.89
N TYR A 74 -4.43 -3.07 -8.46
CA TYR A 74 -4.58 -3.25 -9.89
C TYR A 74 -5.85 -2.57 -10.41
N SER A 75 -5.74 -1.88 -11.54
CA SER A 75 -6.89 -1.41 -12.31
C SER A 75 -7.26 -2.39 -13.42
N TRP A 76 -8.44 -2.22 -13.98
CA TRP A 76 -8.89 -2.90 -15.18
C TRP A 76 -9.24 -1.90 -16.28
N ASP A 77 -8.62 -2.07 -17.45
CA ASP A 77 -8.88 -1.26 -18.62
C ASP A 77 -9.97 -1.92 -19.48
N GLU A 78 -11.14 -1.29 -19.61
CA GLU A 78 -12.28 -1.86 -20.36
C GLU A 78 -12.00 -1.98 -21.86
N GLU A 79 -11.20 -1.08 -22.45
CA GLU A 79 -10.95 -1.04 -23.90
C GLU A 79 -10.08 -2.22 -24.35
N THR A 80 -9.07 -2.57 -23.55
CA THR A 80 -8.09 -3.61 -23.84
C THR A 80 -8.38 -4.92 -23.08
N GLY A 81 -9.17 -4.86 -22.01
CA GLY A 81 -9.41 -5.95 -21.08
C GLY A 81 -8.21 -6.26 -20.17
N ALA A 82 -7.19 -5.40 -20.15
CA ALA A 82 -5.96 -5.64 -19.40
C ALA A 82 -6.13 -5.32 -17.91
N VAL A 83 -5.41 -6.07 -17.06
CA VAL A 83 -5.28 -5.77 -15.63
C VAL A 83 -3.90 -5.17 -15.41
N GLY A 84 -3.84 -3.90 -15.00
CA GLY A 84 -2.62 -3.11 -14.87
C GLY A 84 -2.27 -2.81 -13.42
N VAL A 85 -0.99 -2.64 -13.09
CA VAL A 85 -0.55 -2.25 -11.75
C VAL A 85 -0.67 -0.73 -11.60
N GLN A 86 -1.47 -0.28 -10.65
CA GLN A 86 -1.50 1.13 -10.22
C GLN A 86 -0.55 1.39 -9.05
N LEU A 87 -0.35 0.41 -8.16
CA LEU A 87 0.58 0.51 -7.03
C LEU A 87 1.24 -0.84 -6.75
N GLU A 88 2.55 -0.83 -6.53
CA GLU A 88 3.31 -1.90 -5.88
C GLU A 88 3.97 -1.34 -4.62
N GLY A 89 3.78 -2.02 -3.48
CA GLY A 89 4.39 -1.64 -2.22
C GLY A 89 4.51 -2.80 -1.24
N MET A 90 4.72 -2.48 0.02
CA MET A 90 4.63 -3.47 1.09
C MET A 90 3.16 -3.86 1.32
N PRO A 91 2.86 -5.10 1.75
CA PRO A 91 1.48 -5.63 1.88
C PRO A 91 0.66 -4.96 3.00
N ARG A 92 1.23 -3.97 3.68
CA ARG A 92 0.61 -3.25 4.79
C ARG A 92 0.08 -1.93 4.25
N LEU A 93 -1.01 -2.03 3.52
CA LEU A 93 -1.67 -0.90 2.86
C LEU A 93 -2.84 -0.41 3.72
N VAL A 94 -2.90 0.91 3.92
CA VAL A 94 -4.04 1.61 4.53
C VAL A 94 -4.58 2.56 3.49
N PHE A 95 -5.86 2.39 3.15
CA PHE A 95 -6.56 3.17 2.13
C PHE A 95 -7.37 4.28 2.81
N TYR A 96 -7.40 5.47 2.21
CA TYR A 96 -8.14 6.62 2.73
C TYR A 96 -9.24 7.06 1.77
N GLU A 97 -10.35 7.58 2.31
CA GLU A 97 -11.47 8.15 1.51
C GLU A 97 -11.02 9.32 0.59
N SER A 98 -9.82 9.87 0.82
CA SER A 98 -9.21 10.89 -0.05
C SER A 98 -8.56 10.32 -1.31
N GLY A 99 -8.57 8.99 -1.48
CA GLY A 99 -7.86 8.26 -2.53
C GLY A 99 -6.36 8.12 -2.28
N ALA A 100 -5.87 8.45 -1.08
CA ALA A 100 -4.47 8.24 -0.70
C ALA A 100 -4.28 6.82 -0.16
N VAL A 101 -3.06 6.30 -0.32
CA VAL A 101 -2.64 5.02 0.26
C VAL A 101 -1.40 5.22 1.11
N GLU A 102 -1.40 4.65 2.31
CA GLU A 102 -0.23 4.57 3.17
C GLU A 102 0.31 3.13 3.16
N SER A 103 1.60 2.97 2.91
CA SER A 103 2.29 1.67 2.95
C SER A 103 3.33 1.66 4.06
N LEU A 104 3.17 0.78 5.05
CA LEU A 104 4.12 0.65 6.15
C LEU A 104 5.45 0.05 5.67
N ALA A 105 6.57 0.60 6.13
CA ALA A 105 7.90 0.08 5.79
C ALA A 105 8.09 -1.36 6.29
N ALA A 106 8.81 -2.19 5.52
CA ALA A 106 9.10 -3.60 5.89
C ALA A 106 9.86 -3.74 7.20
N HIS A 107 10.74 -2.79 7.48
CA HIS A 107 11.55 -2.79 8.69
C HIS A 107 11.49 -1.45 9.37
N ASN A 108 11.38 -1.49 10.69
CA ASN A 108 11.52 -0.30 11.53
C ASN A 108 12.98 -0.12 11.97
N GLN A 109 13.92 -0.14 11.02
CA GLN A 109 15.36 0.05 11.30
C GLN A 109 15.67 1.43 11.90
N ARG A 110 14.68 2.33 11.97
CA ARG A 110 14.77 3.70 12.49
C ARG A 110 13.90 3.91 13.75
N MET A 111 13.59 2.85 14.51
CA MET A 111 12.94 2.94 15.84
C MET A 111 13.68 3.96 16.71
N MET A 112 13.07 5.14 16.87
CA MET A 112 13.48 6.13 17.86
C MET A 112 12.32 7.01 18.35
N SER A 113 11.07 6.68 18.06
CA SER A 113 9.95 6.96 18.97
C SER A 113 9.15 5.66 19.07
N GLY A 114 9.01 5.07 20.26
CA GLY A 114 8.48 3.70 20.43
C GLY A 114 7.06 3.45 19.92
N THR A 115 6.41 4.45 19.34
CA THR A 115 5.03 4.43 18.83
C THR A 115 4.90 4.77 17.34
N PHE A 116 5.96 5.20 16.64
CA PHE A 116 5.88 5.57 15.22
C PHE A 116 6.51 4.50 14.32
N TRP A 117 5.75 3.99 13.37
CA TRP A 117 6.25 3.08 12.33
C TRP A 117 6.45 3.86 11.02
N PRO A 118 7.64 3.81 10.40
CA PRO A 118 7.86 4.50 9.13
C PRO A 118 6.91 4.03 8.04
N TYR A 119 6.48 4.94 7.19
CA TYR A 119 5.54 4.65 6.11
C TYR A 119 5.77 5.57 4.90
N SER A 120 5.25 5.18 3.75
CA SER A 120 5.18 6.01 2.54
C SER A 120 3.73 6.37 2.26
N ILE A 121 3.48 7.59 1.79
CA ILE A 121 2.16 7.99 1.27
C ILE A 121 2.23 8.00 -0.25
N TYR A 122 1.18 7.47 -0.86
CA TYR A 122 0.94 7.54 -2.29
C TYR A 122 -0.35 8.32 -2.53
N ARG A 123 -0.34 9.20 -3.53
CA ARG A 123 -1.57 9.84 -4.02
C ARG A 123 -1.97 9.20 -5.34
N TYR A 124 -3.26 9.00 -5.55
CA TYR A 124 -3.75 8.66 -6.87
C TYR A 124 -3.59 9.85 -7.84
N ASP A 125 -3.25 9.55 -9.09
CA ASP A 125 -3.19 10.50 -10.20
C ASP A 125 -4.12 10.05 -11.32
N SER A 126 -5.28 10.68 -11.41
CA SER A 126 -6.34 10.30 -12.36
C SER A 126 -5.99 10.55 -13.84
N TYR A 127 -4.90 11.29 -14.13
CA TYR A 127 -4.46 11.48 -15.51
C TYR A 127 -3.57 10.32 -15.97
N LEU A 128 -2.75 9.79 -15.06
CA LEU A 128 -1.86 8.66 -15.32
C LEU A 128 -2.48 7.31 -15.00
N ASP A 129 -3.62 7.29 -14.30
CA ASP A 129 -4.25 6.10 -13.75
C ASP A 129 -3.27 5.28 -12.90
N THR A 130 -2.61 5.94 -11.93
CA THR A 130 -1.59 5.31 -11.10
C THR A 130 -1.37 6.05 -9.78
N TYR A 131 -0.78 5.36 -8.81
CA TYR A 131 -0.36 5.95 -7.55
C TYR A 131 1.06 6.51 -7.64
N LEU A 132 1.23 7.77 -7.21
CA LEU A 132 2.52 8.45 -7.15
C LEU A 132 3.01 8.53 -5.70
N ASP A 133 4.25 8.14 -5.44
CA ASP A 133 4.92 8.37 -4.16
C ASP A 133 5.05 9.87 -3.90
N VAL A 134 4.51 10.34 -2.78
CA VAL A 134 4.61 11.74 -2.37
C VAL A 134 5.60 11.95 -1.21
N GLY A 135 6.05 10.87 -0.58
CA GLY A 135 7.08 10.91 0.43
C GLY A 135 6.99 9.77 1.45
N SER A 136 8.16 9.45 2.00
CA SER A 136 8.35 8.50 3.09
C SER A 136 8.65 9.21 4.40
N VAL A 137 7.91 8.87 5.44
CA VAL A 137 7.98 9.51 6.76
C VAL A 137 8.68 8.62 7.75
N TYR A 138 9.59 9.20 8.52
CA TYR A 138 10.15 8.63 9.74
C TYR A 138 10.23 9.71 10.82
N ALA A 139 10.30 9.27 12.08
CA ALA A 139 10.27 10.17 13.22
C ALA A 139 11.28 9.75 14.28
N TRP A 140 11.74 10.73 15.05
CA TRP A 140 12.64 10.53 16.17
C TRP A 140 12.07 11.25 17.39
N SER A 141 11.99 10.56 18.52
CA SER A 141 11.68 11.18 19.80
C SER A 141 12.94 11.62 20.52
N ARG A 142 12.74 12.57 21.43
CA ARG A 142 13.77 13.06 22.34
C ARG A 142 14.37 11.95 23.19
N GLU A 143 13.55 11.00 23.63
CA GLU A 143 13.99 9.87 24.47
C GLU A 143 15.00 8.99 23.74
N ALA A 144 14.84 8.82 22.44
CA ALA A 144 15.72 7.94 21.70
C ALA A 144 16.98 8.67 21.20
N LEU A 145 16.88 9.96 20.85
CA LEU A 145 18.02 10.82 20.51
C LEU A 145 18.48 11.69 21.70
N GLU A 146 18.70 11.09 22.88
CA GLU A 146 19.07 11.86 24.08
C GLU A 146 20.26 12.80 23.85
N ASN A 147 21.22 12.38 23.01
CA ASN A 147 22.29 13.23 22.50
C ASN A 147 22.08 13.51 21.00
N GLY A 148 21.73 14.76 20.65
CA GLY A 148 21.57 15.19 19.26
C GLY A 148 20.13 15.36 18.78
N TYR A 149 19.14 15.27 19.68
CA TYR A 149 17.76 15.65 19.38
C TYR A 149 17.69 17.13 18.93
N PRO A 150 17.04 17.44 17.79
CA PRO A 150 16.95 18.80 17.27
C PRO A 150 15.86 19.60 18.00
N GLU A 151 16.16 20.03 19.22
CA GLU A 151 15.25 20.84 20.07
C GLU A 151 14.70 22.09 19.36
N GLU A 152 15.51 22.72 18.50
CA GLU A 152 15.10 23.92 17.76
C GLU A 152 13.97 23.66 16.74
N ALA A 153 13.83 22.42 16.28
CA ALA A 153 12.77 22.02 15.35
C ALA A 153 11.46 21.61 16.07
N ASP A 154 11.53 21.15 17.31
CA ASP A 154 10.36 20.76 18.14
C ASP A 154 9.69 21.98 18.78
N THR A 155 9.25 22.93 17.96
CA THR A 155 8.62 24.18 18.42
C THR A 155 7.28 23.95 19.15
N SER A 156 6.61 22.84 18.87
CA SER A 156 5.39 22.39 19.53
C SER A 156 5.64 21.73 20.89
N GLY A 157 6.89 21.34 21.19
CA GLY A 157 7.27 20.71 22.45
C GLY A 157 6.68 19.32 22.64
N THR A 158 6.43 18.60 21.54
CA THR A 158 5.84 17.25 21.55
C THR A 158 6.86 16.18 21.94
N GLY A 159 8.15 16.51 21.86
CA GLY A 159 9.24 15.55 22.04
C GLY A 159 9.39 14.60 20.86
N THR A 160 8.80 14.89 19.69
CA THR A 160 8.96 14.13 18.44
C THR A 160 9.20 15.07 17.27
N VAL A 161 10.20 14.75 16.45
CA VAL A 161 10.43 15.42 15.15
C VAL A 161 10.28 14.43 14.02
N TYR A 162 9.86 14.94 12.87
CA TYR A 162 9.54 14.15 11.68
C TYR A 162 10.48 14.50 10.54
N TYR A 163 10.65 13.56 9.62
CA TYR A 163 11.44 13.71 8.42
C TYR A 163 10.66 13.13 7.26
N ILE A 164 10.65 13.84 6.15
CA ILE A 164 9.90 13.46 4.94
C ILE A 164 10.92 13.34 3.82
N ALA A 165 11.21 12.10 3.45
CA ALA A 165 12.04 11.71 2.32
C ALA A 165 11.20 11.77 1.04
N THR A 166 11.63 12.52 0.03
CA THR A 166 11.01 12.57 -1.30
C THR A 166 11.99 12.08 -2.36
N ASP A 167 11.48 11.68 -3.53
CA ASP A 167 12.30 11.27 -4.69
C ASP A 167 13.30 10.14 -4.40
N GLY A 168 12.97 9.27 -3.43
CA GLY A 168 13.83 8.16 -3.01
C GLY A 168 15.09 8.55 -2.24
N GLY A 169 15.24 9.83 -1.87
CA GLY A 169 16.36 10.34 -1.07
C GLY A 169 16.07 10.37 0.43
N ASP A 170 17.12 10.37 1.26
CA ASP A 170 16.96 10.64 2.70
C ASP A 170 16.74 12.13 2.96
N SER A 171 15.91 12.45 3.96
CA SER A 171 15.73 13.82 4.45
C SER A 171 16.59 14.09 5.68
N THR A 172 17.30 15.22 5.67
CA THR A 172 18.13 15.66 6.80
C THR A 172 17.50 16.78 7.61
N GLU A 173 16.37 17.32 7.17
CA GLU A 173 15.71 18.47 7.78
C GLU A 173 14.62 17.99 8.75
N PRO A 174 14.79 18.18 10.07
CA PRO A 174 13.76 17.84 11.04
C PRO A 174 12.59 18.81 10.96
N LEU A 175 11.38 18.28 11.06
CA LEU A 175 10.13 19.01 11.05
C LEU A 175 9.43 18.91 12.39
N ASP A 176 8.83 20.02 12.81
CA ASP A 176 7.86 20.05 13.90
C ASP A 176 6.64 19.18 13.56
N ALA A 177 5.98 18.65 14.60
CA ALA A 177 4.73 17.91 14.46
C ALA A 177 3.66 18.68 13.66
N SER A 178 3.51 19.99 13.88
CA SER A 178 2.51 20.80 13.16
C SER A 178 2.79 20.91 11.66
N VAL A 179 4.07 20.96 11.26
CA VAL A 179 4.47 21.01 9.85
C VAL A 179 4.23 19.67 9.17
N TYR A 180 4.60 18.57 9.85
CA TYR A 180 4.32 17.22 9.39
C TYR A 180 2.81 16.97 9.22
N GLU A 181 2.00 17.32 10.22
CA GLU A 181 0.55 17.13 10.14
C GLU A 181 -0.09 17.97 9.03
N ALA A 182 0.40 19.20 8.81
CA ALA A 182 -0.05 20.04 7.70
C ALA A 182 0.29 19.43 6.32
N TRP A 183 1.50 18.87 6.17
CA TRP A 183 1.88 18.13 4.97
C TRP A 183 1.00 16.90 4.76
N ARG A 184 0.80 16.09 5.83
CA ARG A 184 0.01 14.86 5.79
C ARG A 184 -1.45 15.14 5.41
N TYR A 185 -2.04 16.21 5.96
CA TYR A 185 -3.42 16.62 5.70
C TYR A 185 -3.71 16.90 4.21
N VAL A 186 -2.72 17.33 3.42
CA VAL A 186 -2.89 17.54 1.97
C VAL A 186 -3.34 16.26 1.27
N TYR A 187 -2.87 15.10 1.72
CA TYR A 187 -3.10 13.81 1.09
C TYR A 187 -4.20 13.00 1.76
N VAL A 188 -4.12 12.82 3.08
CA VAL A 188 -5.05 11.92 3.81
C VAL A 188 -6.28 12.63 4.39
N ARG A 189 -6.32 13.96 4.33
CA ARG A 189 -7.42 14.80 4.85
C ARG A 189 -7.71 14.47 6.32
N ASP A 190 -8.97 14.21 6.66
CA ASP A 190 -9.42 13.86 8.01
C ASP A 190 -9.00 12.44 8.43
N GLY A 191 -8.25 11.71 7.59
CA GLY A 191 -7.72 10.39 7.91
C GLY A 191 -8.76 9.27 7.96
N ARG A 192 -9.92 9.47 7.30
CA ARG A 192 -10.96 8.44 7.21
C ARG A 192 -10.49 7.31 6.32
N GLN A 193 -10.50 6.10 6.88
CA GLN A 193 -9.99 4.91 6.21
C GLN A 193 -11.11 4.15 5.51
N ILE A 194 -10.78 3.62 4.34
CA ILE A 194 -11.55 2.56 3.69
C ILE A 194 -11.09 1.24 4.31
N GLN A 195 -12.03 0.34 4.60
CA GLN A 195 -11.75 -0.99 5.13
C GLN A 195 -12.12 -2.02 4.07
N PRO A 196 -11.20 -2.38 3.15
CA PRO A 196 -11.46 -3.41 2.16
C PRO A 196 -11.83 -4.74 2.83
N GLU A 197 -12.80 -5.44 2.26
CA GLU A 197 -13.17 -6.78 2.72
C GLU A 197 -12.19 -7.80 2.14
N TYR A 198 -11.15 -8.12 2.92
CA TYR A 198 -10.14 -9.09 2.51
C TYR A 198 -10.63 -10.53 2.64
N LEU A 199 -10.59 -11.25 1.53
CA LEU A 199 -10.83 -12.67 1.44
C LEU A 199 -9.52 -13.43 1.25
N SER A 200 -9.42 -14.63 1.82
CA SER A 200 -8.30 -15.53 1.54
C SER A 200 -8.30 -15.94 0.06
N LEU A 201 -7.11 -16.07 -0.55
CA LEU A 201 -6.97 -16.49 -1.94
C LEU A 201 -7.29 -17.99 -2.11
N THR A 202 -8.56 -18.30 -2.37
CA THR A 202 -9.08 -19.67 -2.59
C THR A 202 -10.00 -19.72 -3.80
N GLU A 203 -10.16 -20.89 -4.41
CA GLU A 203 -11.10 -21.07 -5.53
C GLU A 203 -12.56 -20.75 -5.15
N GLU A 204 -12.93 -20.90 -3.88
CA GLU A 204 -14.27 -20.57 -3.38
C GLU A 204 -14.48 -19.06 -3.32
N ASN A 205 -13.57 -18.33 -2.68
CA ASN A 205 -13.68 -16.86 -2.57
C ASN A 205 -13.55 -16.17 -3.93
N ILE A 206 -12.72 -16.70 -4.84
CA ILE A 206 -12.62 -16.16 -6.21
C ILE A 206 -13.96 -16.29 -6.94
N ARG A 207 -14.66 -17.41 -6.80
CA ARG A 207 -15.98 -17.62 -7.44
C ARG A 207 -17.04 -16.65 -6.91
N CYS A 208 -17.00 -16.30 -5.63
CA CYS A 208 -17.93 -15.33 -5.04
C CYS A 208 -17.88 -13.94 -5.70
N LEU A 209 -16.73 -13.54 -6.28
CA LEU A 209 -16.63 -12.27 -7.03
C LEU A 209 -17.59 -12.18 -8.22
N LEU A 210 -18.03 -13.32 -8.76
CA LEU A 210 -18.92 -13.39 -9.92
C LEU A 210 -20.39 -13.51 -9.55
N GLU A 211 -20.70 -13.71 -8.26
CA GLU A 211 -22.06 -13.93 -7.75
C GLU A 211 -22.71 -12.66 -7.17
N GLU A 212 -21.90 -11.62 -6.96
CA GLU A 212 -22.28 -10.28 -6.48
C GLU A 212 -22.63 -9.31 -7.62
#